data_AF-A0A8C5WRG9-F1
#
_entry.id   AF-A0A8C5WRG9-F1
#
_cell.length_a   1.000
_cell.length_b   1.000
_cell.length_c   1.000
_cell.angle_alpha   90.00
_cell.angle_beta   90.00
_cell.angle_gamma   90.00
#
_symmetry.space_group_name_H-M   'P 1'
#
loop_
_entity.id
_entity.type
_entity.pdbx_description
1 polymer ?
#
loop_
_entity_poly.entity_id
_entity_poly.type
_entity_poly.pdbx_seq_one_letter_code
_entity_poly.pdbx_strand_id
1 'polypeptide(L)'
;ASTSKSLIIILKSSFLMFVPCRKEWEELFVNNNYLATIRLKGINGQLRSSRFRSVCWKLFLNVLPSDTNHWITKTIKLRALYNNVKEIHITNPRKAGQQDLMINNPLSQDEGSLWNKFFQDKELRSMIEQDVKRTFPEMQYFQEENVRKILTDILFCYARENEQLLYKQGMHELLAPIVFILHCDHQAFLHASEAAQPR
;
A
#
# COMPACT_ATOMS: atom_id res chain seq x y z
N ALA A 1 -7.75 -1.69 6.44
CA ALA A 1 -7.67 -1.75 7.93
C ALA A 1 -6.42 -2.49 8.42
N SER A 2 -6.06 -3.66 7.87
CA SER A 2 -4.92 -4.48 8.32
C SER A 2 -3.53 -3.81 8.16
N THR A 3 -3.27 -3.12 7.05
CA THR A 3 -2.00 -2.40 6.79
C THR A 3 -1.82 -1.07 7.55
N SER A 4 -2.89 -0.55 8.17
CA SER A 4 -2.85 0.66 9.02
C SER A 4 -2.00 0.43 10.27
N LYS A 5 -1.84 -0.84 10.64
CA LYS A 5 -1.04 -1.26 11.76
C LYS A 5 0.46 -1.20 11.46
N SER A 6 0.97 -1.77 10.37
CA SER A 6 2.39 -2.12 10.22
C SER A 6 3.43 -1.08 10.66
N LEU A 7 3.46 0.17 10.18
CA LEU A 7 4.52 1.11 10.62
C LEU A 7 4.31 1.66 12.04
N ILE A 8 3.06 2.00 12.39
CA ILE A 8 2.71 2.49 13.74
C ILE A 8 2.89 1.36 14.77
N ILE A 9 2.65 0.12 14.36
CA ILE A 9 2.78 -1.08 15.18
C ILE A 9 4.23 -1.55 15.30
N ILE A 10 5.03 -1.46 14.24
CA ILE A 10 6.49 -1.65 14.29
C ILE A 10 7.13 -0.66 15.27
N LEU A 11 6.58 0.55 15.37
CA LEU A 11 7.04 1.60 16.28
C LEU A 11 6.33 1.60 17.66
N LYS A 12 5.39 0.67 17.91
CA LYS A 12 4.79 0.53 19.25
C LYS A 12 5.76 -0.20 20.17
N SER A 13 5.87 0.29 21.41
CA SER A 13 6.78 -0.21 22.46
C SER A 13 6.77 -1.74 22.58
N SER A 14 5.61 -2.38 22.38
CA SER A 14 5.43 -3.84 22.47
C SER A 14 6.23 -4.67 21.46
N PHE A 15 6.53 -4.16 20.27
CA PHE A 15 7.36 -4.90 19.28
C PHE A 15 8.84 -4.88 19.64
N LEU A 16 9.32 -3.72 20.08
CA LEU A 16 10.71 -3.52 20.53
C LEU A 16 10.95 -4.11 21.94
N MET A 17 9.93 -4.67 22.60
CA MET A 17 10.14 -5.51 23.79
C MET A 17 10.80 -6.85 23.42
N PHE A 18 10.59 -7.34 22.19
CA PHE A 18 11.27 -8.55 21.74
C PHE A 18 12.74 -8.25 21.39
N VAL A 19 13.67 -8.83 22.16
CA VAL A 19 15.10 -8.49 22.12
C VAL A 19 15.71 -8.61 20.71
N PRO A 20 15.45 -9.67 19.91
CA PRO A 20 15.95 -9.74 18.54
C PRO A 20 15.46 -8.61 17.63
N CYS A 21 14.18 -8.21 17.74
CA CYS A 21 13.63 -7.10 16.96
C CYS A 21 14.25 -5.77 17.34
N ARG A 22 14.48 -5.54 18.64
CA ARG A 22 15.17 -4.34 19.13
C ARG A 22 16.58 -4.23 18.60
N LYS A 23 17.39 -5.29 18.71
CA LYS A 23 18.78 -5.30 18.22
C LYS A 23 18.85 -5.01 16.73
N GLU A 24 18.02 -5.68 15.94
CA GLU A 24 17.95 -5.46 14.49
C GLU A 24 17.52 -4.01 14.17
N TRP A 25 16.57 -3.43 14.90
CA TRP A 25 16.17 -2.03 14.74
C TRP A 25 17.31 -1.05 15.03
N GLU A 26 18.02 -1.25 16.15
CA GLU A 26 19.16 -0.42 16.55
C GLU A 26 20.27 -0.44 15.49
N GLU A 27 20.61 -1.63 14.99
CA GLU A 27 21.59 -1.81 13.91
C GLU A 27 21.19 -1.07 12.62
N LEU A 28 19.90 -1.09 12.27
CA LEU A 28 19.40 -0.57 11.00
C LEU A 28 19.08 0.94 11.02
N PHE A 29 18.69 1.52 12.15
CA PHE A 29 18.07 2.86 12.16
C PHE A 29 18.54 3.81 13.26
N VAL A 30 19.38 3.38 14.21
CA VAL A 30 19.83 4.26 15.33
C VAL A 30 21.20 4.89 15.05
N ASN A 31 22.04 4.25 14.23
CA ASN A 31 23.38 4.77 13.92
C ASN A 31 23.33 6.12 13.15
N ASN A 32 24.26 7.04 13.44
CA ASN A 32 24.32 8.36 12.78
C ASN A 32 24.44 8.30 11.23
N ASN A 33 24.93 7.18 10.70
CA ASN A 33 25.04 6.93 9.26
C ASN A 33 24.16 5.74 8.80
N TYR A 34 23.02 5.52 9.46
CA TYR A 34 22.19 4.36 9.22
C TYR A 34 21.76 4.22 7.74
N LEU A 35 21.55 5.33 7.03
CA LEU A 35 21.20 5.32 5.60
C LEU A 35 22.27 4.63 4.73
N ALA A 36 23.56 4.90 4.97
CA ALA A 36 24.63 4.22 4.25
C ALA A 36 24.67 2.73 4.62
N THR A 37 24.48 2.41 5.91
CA THR A 37 24.43 1.03 6.41
C THR A 37 23.32 0.22 5.75
N ILE A 38 22.09 0.73 5.72
CA ILE A 38 20.97 0.00 5.10
C ILE A 38 21.13 -0.11 3.59
N ARG A 39 21.73 0.88 2.92
CA ARG A 39 22.05 0.81 1.48
C ARG A 39 23.06 -0.30 1.20
N LEU A 40 24.15 -0.36 1.95
CA LEU A 40 25.17 -1.40 1.80
C LEU A 40 24.59 -2.79 2.08
N LYS A 41 23.82 -2.94 3.18
CA LYS A 41 23.10 -4.19 3.48
C LYS A 41 22.12 -4.56 2.34
N GLY A 42 21.47 -3.58 1.73
CA GLY A 42 20.57 -3.77 0.59
C GLY A 42 21.29 -4.30 -0.65
N ILE A 43 22.40 -3.67 -1.04
CA ILE A 43 23.24 -4.08 -2.18
C ILE A 43 23.77 -5.51 -1.97
N ASN A 44 24.17 -5.83 -0.74
CA ASN A 44 24.69 -7.15 -0.38
C ASN A 44 23.58 -8.21 -0.18
N GLY A 45 22.31 -7.90 -0.41
CA GLY A 45 21.18 -8.83 -0.26
C GLY A 45 20.83 -9.20 1.19
N GLN A 46 21.45 -8.53 2.18
CA GLN A 46 21.32 -8.85 3.61
C GLN A 46 19.98 -8.40 4.22
N LEU A 47 19.21 -7.58 3.50
CA LEU A 47 17.86 -7.17 3.92
C LEU A 47 16.80 -8.25 3.60
N ARG A 48 17.17 -9.38 2.97
CA ARG A 48 16.20 -10.39 2.54
C ARG A 48 15.38 -10.96 3.69
N SER A 49 16.04 -11.25 4.80
CA SER A 49 15.48 -11.82 6.02
C SER A 49 15.10 -10.77 7.07
N SER A 50 15.19 -9.49 6.74
CA SER A 50 14.91 -8.43 7.71
C SER A 50 13.42 -8.34 8.02
N ARG A 51 13.10 -8.11 9.30
CA ARG A 51 11.72 -7.87 9.78
C ARG A 51 11.23 -6.44 9.51
N PHE A 52 12.12 -5.58 9.04
CA PHE A 52 11.89 -4.17 8.76
C PHE A 52 12.15 -3.82 7.30
N ARG A 53 12.06 -4.82 6.41
CA ARG A 53 12.38 -4.64 4.98
C ARG A 53 11.48 -3.58 4.35
N SER A 54 10.21 -3.53 4.74
CA SER A 54 9.28 -2.50 4.26
C SER A 54 9.62 -1.09 4.76
N VAL A 55 10.38 -0.94 5.85
CA VAL A 55 10.86 0.36 6.32
C VAL A 55 12.04 0.80 5.46
N CYS A 56 12.98 -0.10 5.18
CA CYS A 56 14.09 0.16 4.27
C CYS A 56 13.59 0.58 2.87
N TRP A 57 12.58 -0.11 2.33
CA TRP A 57 11.98 0.22 1.03
C TRP A 57 11.34 1.62 1.03
N LYS A 58 10.66 2.00 2.11
CA LYS A 58 10.09 3.36 2.21
C LYS A 58 11.16 4.44 2.20
N LEU A 59 12.36 4.17 2.71
CA LEU A 59 13.49 5.10 2.64
C LEU A 59 14.08 5.13 1.22
N PHE A 60 14.29 3.97 0.59
CA PHE A 60 14.84 3.90 -0.77
C PHE A 60 13.93 4.52 -1.82
N LEU A 61 12.61 4.41 -1.63
CA LEU A 61 11.59 5.00 -2.50
C LEU A 61 11.23 6.44 -2.09
N ASN A 62 11.98 7.07 -1.17
CA ASN A 62 11.77 8.43 -0.68
C ASN A 62 10.35 8.70 -0.11
N VAL A 63 9.68 7.67 0.38
CA VAL A 63 8.38 7.77 1.05
C VAL A 63 8.54 8.35 2.46
N LEU A 64 9.59 7.90 3.16
CA LEU A 64 9.96 8.40 4.48
C LEU A 64 11.18 9.33 4.39
N PRO A 65 11.24 10.41 5.19
CA PRO A 65 12.41 11.28 5.26
C PRO A 65 13.58 10.57 5.94
N SER A 66 14.79 11.13 5.82
CA SER A 66 15.98 10.65 6.54
C SER A 66 15.90 10.84 8.06
N ASP A 67 15.11 11.80 8.53
CA ASP A 67 14.89 11.99 9.97
C ASP A 67 13.77 11.08 10.49
N THR A 68 14.14 10.15 11.38
CA THR A 68 13.27 9.14 11.97
C THR A 68 12.14 9.76 12.81
N ASN A 69 12.35 10.93 13.41
CA ASN A 69 11.35 11.63 14.22
C ASN A 69 10.11 12.02 13.42
N HIS A 70 10.26 12.21 12.10
CA HIS A 70 9.18 12.61 11.22
C HIS A 70 8.43 11.44 10.58
N TRP A 71 8.87 10.20 10.77
CA TRP A 71 8.30 9.03 10.07
C TRP A 71 6.83 8.81 10.39
N ILE A 72 6.47 8.89 11.67
CA ILE A 72 5.08 8.70 12.12
C ILE A 72 4.19 9.78 11.50
N THR A 73 4.57 11.05 11.66
CA THR A 73 3.81 12.19 11.15
C THR A 73 3.66 12.15 9.63
N LYS A 74 4.73 11.85 8.89
CA LYS A 74 4.69 11.70 7.42
C LYS A 74 3.76 10.55 7.02
N THR A 75 3.83 9.41 7.71
CA THR A 75 2.98 8.24 7.42
C THR A 75 1.50 8.54 7.64
N ILE A 76 1.15 9.23 8.73
CA ILE A 76 -0.24 9.63 9.00
C ILE A 76 -0.75 10.54 7.89
N LYS A 77 0.02 11.57 7.50
CA LYS A 77 -0.35 12.50 6.42
C LYS A 77 -0.56 11.79 5.08
N LEU A 78 0.37 10.91 4.67
CA LEU A 78 0.25 10.16 3.41
C LEU A 78 -0.95 9.22 3.40
N ARG A 79 -1.30 8.62 4.54
CA ARG A 79 -2.49 7.76 4.64
C ARG A 79 -3.78 8.55 4.57
N ALA A 80 -3.85 9.72 5.21
CA ALA A 80 -4.99 10.61 5.11
C ALA A 80 -5.20 11.05 3.65
N LEU A 81 -4.11 11.40 2.95
CA LEU A 81 -4.15 11.71 1.52
C LEU A 81 -4.71 10.55 0.69
N TYR A 82 -4.18 9.34 0.88
CA TYR A 82 -4.66 8.16 0.16
C TYR A 82 -6.14 7.84 0.46
N ASN A 83 -6.59 7.99 1.71
CA ASN A 83 -8.00 7.79 2.06
C ASN A 83 -8.90 8.80 1.31
N ASN A 84 -8.47 10.05 1.19
CA ASN A 84 -9.20 11.09 0.46
C ASN A 84 -9.30 10.74 -1.04
N VAL A 85 -8.18 10.34 -1.66
CA VAL A 85 -8.16 9.85 -3.05
C VAL A 85 -9.12 8.66 -3.23
N LYS A 86 -9.10 7.72 -2.28
CA LYS A 86 -9.99 6.55 -2.32
C LYS A 86 -11.47 6.95 -2.21
N GLU A 87 -11.80 7.89 -1.34
CA GLU A 87 -13.16 8.41 -1.20
C GLU A 87 -13.61 9.17 -2.46
N ILE A 88 -12.72 9.88 -3.14
CA ILE A 88 -13.04 10.58 -4.39
C ILE A 88 -13.35 9.57 -5.51
N HIS A 89 -12.50 8.54 -5.70
CA HIS A 89 -12.57 7.68 -6.90
C HIS A 89 -13.34 6.37 -6.72
N ILE A 90 -13.35 5.78 -5.52
CA ILE A 90 -14.00 4.46 -5.29
C ILE A 90 -15.45 4.63 -4.81
N THR A 91 -15.99 5.85 -4.81
CA THR A 91 -17.36 6.11 -4.37
C THR A 91 -18.39 5.72 -5.42
N ASN A 92 -19.42 5.01 -4.96
CA ASN A 92 -20.52 4.53 -5.77
C ASN A 92 -21.35 5.73 -6.31
N PRO A 93 -21.57 5.85 -7.63
CA PRO A 93 -22.40 6.92 -8.20
C PRO A 93 -23.82 6.97 -7.62
N ARG A 94 -24.35 5.84 -7.12
CA ARG A 94 -25.66 5.80 -6.42
C ARG A 94 -25.67 6.57 -5.11
N LYS A 95 -24.51 6.90 -4.54
CA LYS A 95 -24.36 7.74 -3.35
C LYS A 95 -24.10 9.22 -3.68
N ALA A 96 -23.89 9.56 -4.95
CA ALA A 96 -23.52 10.92 -5.38
C ALA A 96 -24.69 11.92 -5.42
N GLY A 97 -25.90 11.50 -5.03
CA GLY A 97 -27.05 12.41 -4.90
C GLY A 97 -27.65 12.85 -6.24
N GLN A 98 -28.94 13.20 -6.21
CA GLN A 98 -29.74 13.66 -7.34
C GLN A 98 -29.09 14.86 -8.03
N GLN A 99 -28.47 14.65 -9.19
CA GLN A 99 -28.18 15.70 -10.16
C GLN A 99 -29.02 15.48 -11.42
N ASP A 100 -29.27 16.59 -12.12
CA ASP A 100 -30.24 16.73 -13.21
C ASP A 100 -30.29 15.51 -14.16
N LEU A 101 -31.40 14.78 -14.12
CA LEU A 101 -31.63 13.54 -14.87
C LEU A 101 -31.65 13.77 -16.39
N MET A 102 -31.80 15.03 -16.83
CA MET A 102 -31.74 15.43 -18.23
C MET A 102 -30.31 15.40 -18.80
N ILE A 103 -29.29 15.60 -17.97
CA ILE A 103 -27.86 15.62 -18.37
C ILE A 103 -27.16 14.30 -18.00
N ASN A 104 -27.57 13.68 -16.88
CA ASN A 104 -26.97 12.46 -16.32
C ASN A 104 -27.85 11.22 -16.55
N ASN A 105 -28.14 10.92 -17.82
CA ASN A 105 -28.82 9.69 -18.22
C ASN A 105 -27.80 8.60 -18.65
N PRO A 106 -28.01 7.31 -18.35
CA PRO A 106 -27.17 6.19 -18.81
C PRO A 106 -26.90 6.08 -20.32
N LEU A 107 -27.59 6.85 -21.16
CA LEU A 107 -27.39 6.92 -22.61
C LEU A 107 -26.69 8.21 -23.08
N SER A 108 -26.30 9.10 -22.17
CA SER A 108 -25.59 10.33 -22.52
C SER A 108 -24.22 10.01 -23.14
N GLN A 109 -23.95 10.55 -24.33
CA GLN A 109 -22.62 10.47 -24.98
C GLN A 109 -21.72 11.66 -24.61
N ASP A 110 -22.20 12.55 -23.73
CA ASP A 110 -21.41 13.67 -23.26
C ASP A 110 -20.22 13.19 -22.43
N GLU A 111 -19.02 13.68 -22.77
CA GLU A 111 -17.76 13.35 -22.09
C GLU A 111 -17.75 13.78 -20.61
N GLY A 112 -18.53 14.80 -20.26
CA GLY A 112 -18.73 15.27 -18.89
C GLY A 112 -19.82 14.53 -18.12
N SER A 113 -20.56 13.60 -18.75
CA SER A 113 -21.64 12.88 -18.06
C SER A 113 -21.10 11.93 -16.99
N LEU A 114 -21.79 11.88 -15.85
CA LEU A 114 -21.46 10.95 -14.76
C LEU A 114 -21.50 9.49 -15.21
N TRP A 115 -22.31 9.16 -16.22
CA TRP A 115 -22.43 7.82 -16.77
C TRP A 115 -21.27 7.43 -17.66
N ASN A 116 -20.77 8.33 -18.52
CA ASN A 116 -19.59 8.06 -19.32
C ASN A 116 -18.38 7.79 -18.41
N LYS A 117 -18.16 8.65 -17.40
CA LYS A 117 -17.12 8.42 -16.38
C LYS A 117 -17.32 7.09 -15.64
N PHE A 118 -18.56 6.76 -15.27
CA PHE A 118 -18.86 5.48 -14.61
C PHE A 118 -18.56 4.26 -15.49
N PHE A 119 -18.88 4.30 -16.78
CA PHE A 119 -18.57 3.19 -17.69
C PHE A 119 -17.07 3.04 -17.91
N GLN A 120 -16.34 4.15 -18.11
CA GLN A 120 -14.88 4.14 -18.18
C GLN A 120 -14.26 3.57 -16.89
N ASP A 121 -14.77 3.96 -15.72
CA ASP A 121 -14.31 3.44 -14.43
C ASP A 121 -14.58 1.95 -14.28
N LYS A 122 -15.75 1.49 -14.73
CA LYS A 122 -16.11 0.07 -14.71
C LYS A 122 -15.21 -0.75 -15.61
N GLU A 123 -14.93 -0.27 -16.83
CA GLU A 123 -14.03 -0.93 -17.77
C GLU A 123 -12.59 -0.98 -17.23
N LEU A 124 -12.06 0.17 -16.78
CA LEU A 124 -10.74 0.27 -16.16
C LEU A 124 -10.59 -0.70 -14.98
N ARG A 125 -11.56 -0.71 -14.08
CA ARG A 125 -11.55 -1.59 -12.92
C ARG A 125 -11.62 -3.06 -13.32
N SER A 126 -12.42 -3.41 -14.34
CA SER A 126 -12.49 -4.78 -14.85
C SER A 126 -11.15 -5.25 -15.44
N MET A 127 -10.48 -4.41 -16.22
CA MET A 127 -9.14 -4.72 -16.77
C MET A 127 -8.13 -4.97 -15.65
N ILE A 128 -8.10 -4.10 -14.64
CA ILE A 128 -7.22 -4.26 -13.47
C ILE A 128 -7.55 -5.56 -12.71
N GLU A 129 -8.83 -5.89 -12.51
CA GLU A 129 -9.23 -7.11 -11.81
C GLU A 129 -8.81 -8.38 -12.54
N GLN A 130 -8.85 -8.40 -13.88
CA GLN A 130 -8.37 -9.53 -14.68
C GLN A 130 -6.87 -9.73 -14.49
N ASP A 131 -6.08 -8.66 -14.53
CA ASP A 131 -4.65 -8.71 -14.28
C ASP A 131 -4.34 -9.14 -12.84
N VAL A 132 -4.99 -8.55 -11.84
CA VAL A 132 -4.79 -8.90 -10.43
C VAL A 132 -5.08 -10.38 -10.15
N LYS A 133 -6.09 -10.98 -10.80
CA LYS A 133 -6.42 -12.41 -10.64
C LYS A 133 -5.29 -13.35 -11.07
N ARG A 134 -4.45 -12.94 -12.03
CA ARG A 134 -3.33 -13.73 -12.56
C ARG A 134 -1.98 -13.35 -11.94
N THR A 135 -1.92 -12.43 -10.97
CA THR A 135 -0.68 -12.06 -10.27
C THR A 135 -0.22 -13.18 -9.33
N PHE A 136 0.95 -13.75 -9.58
CA PHE A 136 1.60 -14.78 -8.73
C PHE A 136 0.61 -15.88 -8.25
N PRO A 137 -0.04 -16.59 -9.18
CA PRO A 137 -1.13 -17.53 -8.86
C PRO A 137 -0.69 -18.69 -7.95
N GLU A 138 0.60 -19.00 -7.91
CA GLU A 138 1.21 -20.01 -7.04
C GLU A 138 1.25 -19.60 -5.56
N MET A 139 1.07 -18.32 -5.25
CA MET A 139 1.14 -17.80 -3.88
C MET A 139 -0.26 -17.58 -3.30
N GLN A 140 -0.60 -18.34 -2.25
CA GLN A 140 -1.91 -18.28 -1.58
C GLN A 140 -2.31 -16.85 -1.16
N TYR A 141 -1.35 -16.04 -0.72
CA TYR A 141 -1.58 -14.64 -0.32
C TYR A 141 -2.27 -13.81 -1.42
N PHE A 142 -1.89 -13.99 -2.69
CA PHE A 142 -2.49 -13.24 -3.80
C PHE A 142 -3.79 -13.84 -4.33
N GLN A 143 -4.18 -15.01 -3.82
CA GLN A 143 -5.49 -15.61 -4.08
C GLN A 143 -6.57 -15.03 -3.15
N GLU A 144 -6.19 -14.45 -2.01
CA GLU A 144 -7.15 -13.91 -1.06
C GLU A 144 -7.91 -12.69 -1.62
N GLU A 145 -9.24 -12.70 -1.49
CA GLU A 145 -10.12 -11.66 -2.05
C GLU A 145 -9.84 -10.26 -1.49
N ASN A 146 -9.47 -10.20 -0.20
CA ASN A 146 -9.06 -8.95 0.46
C ASN A 146 -7.79 -8.35 -0.17
N VAL A 147 -6.79 -9.16 -0.53
CA VAL A 147 -5.52 -8.76 -1.13
C VAL A 147 -5.75 -8.32 -2.57
N ARG A 148 -6.53 -9.10 -3.33
CA ARG A 148 -6.94 -8.72 -4.69
C ARG A 148 -7.65 -7.37 -4.69
N LYS A 149 -8.59 -7.18 -3.77
CA LYS A 149 -9.27 -5.88 -3.59
C LYS A 149 -8.30 -4.75 -3.26
N ILE A 150 -7.30 -4.97 -2.39
CA ILE A 150 -6.29 -3.97 -2.07
C ILE A 150 -5.48 -3.58 -3.32
N LEU A 151 -5.02 -4.57 -4.09
CA LEU A 151 -4.26 -4.33 -5.33
C LEU A 151 -5.10 -3.56 -6.36
N THR A 152 -6.34 -4.01 -6.59
CA THR A 152 -7.28 -3.35 -7.51
C THR A 152 -7.56 -1.91 -7.09
N ASP A 153 -7.88 -1.67 -5.81
CA ASP A 153 -8.19 -0.32 -5.31
C ASP A 153 -6.98 0.63 -5.48
N ILE A 154 -5.76 0.17 -5.20
CA ILE A 154 -4.54 0.98 -5.35
C ILE A 154 -4.28 1.32 -6.83
N LEU A 155 -4.31 0.32 -7.72
CA LEU A 155 -4.06 0.51 -9.15
C LEU A 155 -5.11 1.41 -9.79
N PHE A 156 -6.37 1.23 -9.39
CA PHE A 156 -7.49 2.04 -9.86
C PHE A 156 -7.33 3.51 -9.43
N CYS A 157 -7.08 3.76 -8.13
CA CYS A 157 -6.81 5.12 -7.64
C CYS A 157 -5.61 5.76 -8.36
N TYR A 158 -4.52 5.00 -8.56
CA TYR A 158 -3.36 5.50 -9.28
C TYR A 158 -3.70 5.92 -10.71
N ALA A 159 -4.43 5.08 -11.45
CA ALA A 159 -4.82 5.37 -12.82
C ALA A 159 -5.73 6.60 -12.92
N ARG A 160 -6.65 6.79 -11.96
CA ARG A 160 -7.54 7.98 -11.90
C ARG A 160 -6.82 9.26 -11.53
N GLU A 161 -5.82 9.21 -10.66
CA GLU A 161 -5.01 10.40 -10.32
C GLU A 161 -4.00 10.76 -11.43
N ASN A 162 -3.72 9.82 -12.35
CA ASN A 162 -2.69 9.98 -13.38
C ASN A 162 -3.28 9.67 -14.76
N GLU A 163 -4.32 10.40 -15.16
CA GLU A 163 -5.07 10.17 -16.41
C GLU A 163 -4.20 10.23 -17.68
N GLN A 164 -3.05 10.92 -17.62
CA GLN A 164 -2.09 10.96 -18.73
C GLN A 164 -1.30 9.65 -18.90
N LEU A 165 -1.03 8.94 -17.80
CA LEU A 165 -0.27 7.68 -17.81
C LEU A 165 -1.17 6.47 -17.99
N LEU A 166 -2.39 6.54 -17.42
CA LEU A 166 -3.37 5.45 -17.35
C LEU A 166 -2.80 4.17 -16.68
N TYR A 167 -3.67 3.20 -16.45
CA TYR A 167 -3.22 1.86 -16.11
C TYR A 167 -2.59 1.18 -17.33
N LYS A 168 -1.48 0.46 -17.13
CA LYS A 168 -0.84 -0.39 -18.13
C LYS A 168 -0.64 -1.80 -17.59
N GLN A 169 -0.84 -2.80 -18.45
CA GLN A 169 -0.55 -4.18 -18.13
C GLN A 169 0.90 -4.32 -17.63
N GLY A 170 1.09 -5.03 -16.53
CA GLY A 170 2.39 -5.15 -15.85
C GLY A 170 2.50 -4.32 -14.57
N MET A 171 1.73 -3.24 -14.41
CA MET A 171 1.78 -2.43 -13.18
C MET A 171 1.39 -3.21 -11.91
N HIS A 172 0.48 -4.18 -12.03
CA HIS A 172 0.16 -5.15 -10.97
C HIS A 172 1.37 -5.95 -10.46
N GLU A 173 2.31 -6.33 -11.32
CA GLU A 173 3.52 -7.08 -10.98
C GLU A 173 4.55 -6.20 -10.25
N LEU A 174 4.51 -4.88 -10.47
CA LEU A 174 5.31 -3.92 -9.71
C LEU A 174 4.74 -3.68 -8.32
N LEU A 175 3.41 -3.55 -8.22
CA LEU A 175 2.73 -3.30 -6.94
C LEU A 175 2.76 -4.52 -6.01
N ALA A 176 2.58 -5.73 -6.56
CA ALA A 176 2.43 -6.94 -5.77
C ALA A 176 3.61 -7.20 -4.80
N PRO A 177 4.89 -7.10 -5.19
CA PRO A 177 6.02 -7.23 -4.27
C PRO A 177 6.03 -6.18 -3.14
N ILE A 178 5.58 -4.95 -3.42
CA ILE A 178 5.49 -3.89 -2.41
C ILE A 178 4.45 -4.27 -1.34
N VAL A 179 3.27 -4.73 -1.77
CA VAL A 179 2.19 -5.16 -0.87
C VAL A 179 2.61 -6.42 -0.08
N PHE A 180 3.29 -7.36 -0.73
CA PHE A 180 3.76 -8.58 -0.08
C PHE A 180 4.78 -8.30 1.02
N ILE A 181 5.77 -7.43 0.79
CA ILE A 181 6.77 -7.08 1.80
C ILE A 181 6.12 -6.40 3.02
N LEU A 182 5.08 -5.57 2.82
CA LEU A 182 4.31 -4.99 3.91
C LEU A 182 3.56 -6.06 4.74
N HIS A 183 3.08 -7.12 4.08
CA HIS A 183 2.48 -8.26 4.75
C HIS A 183 3.50 -9.07 5.54
N CYS A 184 4.67 -9.39 4.97
CA CYS A 184 5.73 -10.11 5.68
C CYS A 184 6.17 -9.41 6.97
N ASP A 185 6.42 -8.09 6.91
CA ASP A 185 6.76 -7.30 8.10
C ASP A 185 5.61 -7.30 9.12
N HIS A 186 4.35 -7.32 8.67
CA HIS A 186 3.21 -7.41 9.57
C HIS A 186 3.13 -8.77 10.28
N GLN A 187 3.37 -9.87 9.57
CA GLN A 187 3.40 -11.21 10.15
C GLN A 187 4.57 -11.35 11.15
N ALA A 188 5.75 -10.81 10.80
CA ALA A 188 6.88 -10.76 11.72
C ALA A 188 6.54 -9.99 13.01
N PHE A 189 5.77 -8.90 12.89
CA PHE A 189 5.24 -8.18 14.04
C PHE A 189 4.32 -9.03 14.91
N LEU A 190 3.31 -9.68 14.32
CA LEU A 190 2.33 -10.47 15.08
C LEU A 190 3.03 -11.57 15.87
N HIS A 191 3.93 -12.31 15.21
CA HIS A 191 4.69 -13.37 15.84
C HIS A 191 5.55 -12.87 17.02
N ALA A 192 6.25 -11.74 16.87
CA ALA A 192 7.03 -11.19 17.98
C ALA A 192 6.14 -10.68 19.12
N SER A 193 4.96 -10.13 18.81
CA SER A 193 4.00 -9.65 19.81
C SER A 193 3.41 -10.81 20.63
N GLU A 194 3.14 -11.95 19.99
CA GLU A 194 2.68 -13.17 20.67
C GLU A 194 3.79 -13.75 21.56
N ALA A 195 5.03 -13.81 21.06
CA ALA A 195 6.18 -14.31 21.81
C ALA A 195 6.55 -13.43 23.02
N ALA A 196 6.21 -12.14 23.00
CA ALA A 196 6.49 -11.18 24.08
C ALA A 196 5.44 -11.20 25.21
N GLN A 197 4.31 -11.90 25.05
CA GLN A 197 3.31 -12.07 26.10
C GLN A 197 3.52 -13.42 26.80
N PRO A 198 4.04 -13.47 28.04
CA PRO A 198 4.10 -14.71 28.79
C PRO A 198 2.68 -15.22 29.07
N ARG A 199 2.47 -16.52 28.91
CA ARG A 199 1.25 -17.21 29.40
C ARG A 199 1.18 -17.16 30.92
#